data_AF-A0A231RRN5-F1
#
_entry.id   AF-A0A231RRN5-F1
#
_cell.length_a   1.000
_cell.length_b   1.000
_cell.length_c   1.000
_cell.angle_alpha   90.00
_cell.angle_beta   90.00
_cell.angle_gamma   90.00
#
_symmetry.space_group_name_H-M   'P 1'
#
loop_
_entity.id
_entity.type
_entity.pdbx_description
1 polymer ?
#
loop_
_entity_poly.entity_id
_entity_poly.type
_entity_poly.pdbx_seq_one_letter_code
_entity_poly.pdbx_strand_id
1 'polypeptide(L)'
;MNLADMLCYADIAELKKIADTYECSSTSHSKNELIQTILATVQRRDVIESRIREISGNDLRFLNSLVFENRTAYSLEELKARALDKSAATSTSVASEPVAAPEPPQQKKTRSRKAKNAPPPPPGPEEIARLSISRFKSFGWLFNGFSQQTRSLFQVPEDIKSRLCDVLEKRYKTSLIYTGEPPAYRDERSLLAEDAVHFLRFVRNSVVPITAEGVMYKRQISQALDQLAVVEPLPTQAGWRFGYGRHFRDYPDRFSLLYDFVYYDGLVSENGDGHLTLTPAGIDAASGLVKPDPAKMYRFWMRLYKGPIPNLTSLVQWIARLSAEWVTVESLREVLQPLIRPYYYDTAADIFERRILRMLMHLGVLRWGETELGLQVVKATPQGRALVSGHPLAFEDTLKLEEDANKPWNR
;
A
#
# COMPACT_ATOMS: atom_id res chain seq x y z
N MET A 1 -9.27 -0.14 23.34
CA MET A 1 -10.26 0.63 24.12
C MET A 1 -11.39 1.00 23.20
N ASN A 2 -12.62 0.98 23.72
CA ASN A 2 -13.81 1.32 22.95
C ASN A 2 -14.13 2.82 23.08
N LEU A 3 -15.07 3.31 22.26
CA LEU A 3 -15.48 4.70 22.25
C LEU A 3 -15.95 5.16 23.62
N ALA A 4 -16.72 4.32 24.33
CA ALA A 4 -17.21 4.64 25.67
C ALA A 4 -16.06 4.96 26.65
N ASP A 5 -14.97 4.19 26.61
CA ASP A 5 -13.80 4.43 27.44
C ASP A 5 -13.15 5.78 27.08
N MET A 6 -12.97 6.04 25.78
CA MET A 6 -12.34 7.29 25.30
C MET A 6 -13.14 8.53 25.69
N LEU A 7 -14.47 8.49 25.60
CA LEU A 7 -15.35 9.60 25.95
C LEU A 7 -15.30 9.93 27.46
N CYS A 8 -15.07 8.94 28.33
CA CYS A 8 -14.87 9.17 29.76
C CYS A 8 -13.62 10.01 30.04
N TYR A 9 -12.54 9.81 29.28
CA TYR A 9 -11.29 10.56 29.44
C TYR A 9 -11.24 11.87 28.65
N ALA A 10 -12.09 12.04 27.64
CA ALA A 10 -12.18 13.27 26.85
C ALA A 10 -12.58 14.48 27.71
N ASP A 11 -12.05 15.65 27.35
CA ASP A 11 -12.44 16.91 27.98
C ASP A 11 -13.82 17.38 27.48
N ILE A 12 -14.45 18.28 28.22
CA ILE A 12 -15.80 18.76 27.88
C ILE A 12 -15.84 19.53 26.55
N ALA A 13 -14.73 20.13 26.13
CA ALA A 13 -14.67 20.89 24.87
C ALA A 13 -14.62 19.94 23.66
N GLU A 14 -13.89 18.83 23.77
CA GLU A 14 -13.86 17.75 22.78
C GLU A 14 -15.22 17.07 22.67
N LEU A 15 -15.87 16.77 23.80
CA LEU A 15 -17.23 16.22 23.82
C LEU A 15 -18.23 17.17 23.16
N LYS A 16 -18.19 18.48 23.47
CA LYS A 16 -19.05 19.49 22.82
C LYS A 16 -18.84 19.52 21.31
N LYS A 17 -17.58 19.54 20.84
CA LYS A 17 -17.29 19.50 19.39
C LYS A 17 -17.87 18.27 18.71
N ILE A 18 -17.77 17.10 19.34
CA ILE A 18 -18.36 15.87 18.79
C ILE A 18 -19.89 16.00 18.77
N ALA A 19 -20.51 16.40 19.87
CA ALA A 19 -21.96 16.58 19.96
C ALA A 19 -22.49 17.59 18.92
N ASP A 20 -21.82 18.73 18.76
CA ASP A 20 -22.15 19.76 17.77
C ASP A 20 -22.04 19.21 16.34
N THR A 21 -21.03 18.38 16.08
CA THR A 21 -20.83 17.75 14.76
C THR A 21 -21.96 16.80 14.40
N TYR A 22 -22.59 16.15 15.37
CA TYR A 22 -23.72 15.24 15.14
C TYR A 22 -25.08 15.87 15.44
N GLU A 23 -25.13 17.19 15.68
CA GLU A 23 -26.35 17.93 16.04
C GLU A 23 -27.12 17.27 17.21
N CYS A 24 -26.37 16.74 18.18
CA CYS A 24 -26.93 16.09 19.35
C CYS A 24 -27.79 17.07 20.17
N SER A 25 -29.06 16.74 20.38
CA SER A 25 -29.99 17.55 21.20
C SER A 25 -29.68 17.40 22.70
N SER A 26 -28.62 18.01 23.20
CA SER A 26 -28.33 18.06 24.64
C SER A 26 -28.89 19.35 25.25
N THR A 27 -29.80 19.21 26.22
CA THR A 27 -30.41 20.35 26.92
C THR A 27 -29.58 20.82 28.12
N SER A 28 -28.69 19.98 28.65
CA SER A 28 -27.79 20.36 29.75
C SER A 28 -26.32 20.15 29.39
N HIS A 29 -25.46 21.00 29.97
CA HIS A 29 -24.02 20.99 29.77
C HIS A 29 -23.28 19.93 30.61
N SER A 30 -23.98 18.95 31.17
CA SER A 30 -23.36 17.88 31.97
C SER A 30 -22.51 16.95 31.10
N LYS A 31 -21.28 16.67 31.54
CA LYS A 31 -20.36 15.74 30.85
C LYS A 31 -21.01 14.37 30.61
N ASN A 32 -21.75 13.84 31.58
CA ASN A 32 -22.39 12.53 31.46
C ASN A 32 -23.51 12.52 30.42
N GLU A 33 -24.30 13.59 30.33
CA GLU A 33 -25.37 13.71 29.32
C GLU A 33 -24.79 13.79 27.90
N LEU A 34 -23.70 14.54 27.73
CA LEU A 34 -22.96 14.60 26.46
C LEU A 34 -22.44 13.21 26.05
N ILE A 35 -21.79 12.49 26.97
CA ILE A 35 -21.28 11.14 26.69
C ILE A 35 -22.40 10.20 26.25
N GLN A 36 -23.53 10.18 26.96
CA GLN A 36 -24.67 9.31 26.62
C GLN A 36 -25.27 9.66 25.26
N THR A 37 -25.45 10.95 24.97
CA THR A 37 -26.03 11.40 23.69
C THR A 37 -25.11 11.10 22.51
N ILE A 38 -23.79 11.28 22.69
CA ILE A 38 -22.77 10.92 21.70
C ILE A 38 -22.79 9.41 21.45
N LEU A 39 -22.77 8.59 22.50
CA LEU A 39 -22.79 7.12 22.36
C LEU A 39 -24.06 6.63 21.65
N ALA A 40 -25.22 7.22 21.95
CA ALA A 40 -26.48 6.87 21.29
C ALA A 40 -26.51 7.25 19.79
N THR A 41 -25.68 8.19 19.36
CA THR A 41 -25.73 8.76 17.99
C THR A 41 -24.57 8.28 17.11
N VAL A 42 -23.32 8.46 17.55
CA VAL A 42 -22.10 8.25 16.74
C VAL A 42 -21.93 6.79 16.32
N GLN A 43 -22.39 5.88 17.16
CA GLN A 43 -22.29 4.44 16.91
C GLN A 43 -23.35 3.93 15.91
N ARG A 44 -24.38 4.72 15.60
CA ARG A 44 -25.44 4.30 14.69
C ARG A 44 -24.90 4.07 13.27
N ARG A 45 -25.32 2.97 12.67
CA ARG A 45 -24.83 2.54 11.34
C ARG A 45 -25.16 3.55 10.25
N ASP A 46 -26.38 4.07 10.23
CA ASP A 46 -26.86 5.06 9.27
C ASP A 46 -26.07 6.37 9.35
N VAL A 47 -25.71 6.80 10.57
CA VAL A 47 -24.88 7.99 10.80
C VAL A 47 -23.47 7.80 10.23
N ILE A 48 -22.83 6.67 10.52
CA ILE A 48 -21.51 6.34 9.96
C ILE A 48 -21.58 6.23 8.43
N GLU A 49 -22.61 5.56 7.89
CA GLU A 49 -22.85 5.44 6.45
C GLU A 49 -22.98 6.81 5.76
N SER A 50 -23.73 7.75 6.34
CA SER A 50 -23.84 9.13 5.82
C SER A 50 -22.50 9.83 5.82
N ARG A 51 -21.77 9.77 6.94
CA ARG A 51 -20.45 10.42 7.06
C ARG A 51 -19.45 9.90 6.05
N ILE A 52 -19.39 8.58 5.86
CA ILE A 52 -18.48 7.97 4.86
C ILE A 52 -18.83 8.40 3.42
N ARG A 53 -20.09 8.76 3.13
CA ARG A 53 -20.47 9.30 1.81
C ARG A 53 -20.01 10.75 1.62
N GLU A 54 -19.93 11.53 2.68
CA GLU A 54 -19.60 12.96 2.67
C GLU A 54 -18.09 13.25 2.73
N ILE A 55 -17.27 12.31 3.24
CA ILE A 55 -15.82 12.55 3.35
C ILE A 55 -15.13 12.68 2.00
N SER A 56 -14.10 13.52 1.96
CA SER A 56 -13.27 13.72 0.77
C SER A 56 -12.45 12.46 0.43
N GLY A 57 -11.95 12.36 -0.81
CA GLY A 57 -11.06 11.26 -1.21
C GLY A 57 -9.77 11.18 -0.40
N ASN A 58 -9.22 12.32 0.03
CA ASN A 58 -8.04 12.35 0.91
C ASN A 58 -8.37 11.84 2.32
N ASP A 59 -9.53 12.24 2.87
CA ASP A 59 -9.99 11.72 4.16
C ASP A 59 -10.30 10.23 4.08
N LEU A 60 -10.85 9.73 2.97
CA LEU A 60 -11.06 8.31 2.76
C LEU A 60 -9.74 7.54 2.73
N ARG A 61 -8.68 8.07 2.10
CA ARG A 61 -7.34 7.45 2.12
C ARG A 61 -6.75 7.47 3.53
N PHE A 62 -6.86 8.59 4.23
CA PHE A 62 -6.42 8.71 5.62
C PHE A 62 -7.14 7.70 6.52
N LEU A 63 -8.47 7.58 6.40
CA LEU A 63 -9.26 6.56 7.07
C LEU A 63 -8.72 5.15 6.78
N ASN A 64 -8.54 4.81 5.51
CA ASN A 64 -8.05 3.51 5.09
C ASN A 64 -6.64 3.20 5.61
N SER A 65 -5.83 4.22 5.89
CA SER A 65 -4.51 4.04 6.54
C SER A 65 -4.60 3.64 8.01
N LEU A 66 -5.74 3.86 8.67
CA LEU A 66 -5.95 3.58 10.11
C LEU A 66 -6.79 2.32 10.34
N VAL A 67 -7.72 2.02 9.43
CA VAL A 67 -8.77 1.00 9.61
C VAL A 67 -8.25 -0.44 9.76
N PHE A 68 -7.07 -0.76 9.23
CA PHE A 68 -6.45 -2.09 9.40
C PHE A 68 -5.16 -2.10 10.22
N GLU A 69 -4.86 -0.99 10.88
CA GLU A 69 -3.61 -0.85 11.64
C GLU A 69 -3.74 -1.48 13.03
N ASN A 70 -2.77 -2.30 13.43
CA ASN A 70 -2.83 -2.98 14.74
C ASN A 70 -2.36 -2.09 15.90
N ARG A 71 -1.69 -0.98 15.60
CA ARG A 71 -1.25 0.00 16.59
C ARG A 71 -2.46 0.72 17.19
N THR A 72 -2.42 0.86 18.51
CA THR A 72 -3.46 1.52 19.31
C THR A 72 -3.19 3.01 19.50
N ALA A 73 -1.96 3.47 19.24
CA ALA A 73 -1.54 4.85 19.43
C ALA A 73 -0.63 5.36 18.31
N TYR A 74 -0.75 6.65 17.98
CA TYR A 74 -0.06 7.32 16.89
C TYR A 74 0.53 8.65 17.36
N SER A 75 1.70 9.03 16.85
CA SER A 75 2.20 10.40 17.05
C SER A 75 1.51 11.38 16.09
N LEU A 76 1.58 12.68 16.40
CA LEU A 76 1.08 13.71 15.48
C LEU A 76 1.82 13.67 14.14
N GLU A 77 3.13 13.42 14.16
CA GLU A 77 3.96 13.36 12.96
C GLU A 77 3.60 12.16 12.10
N GLU A 78 3.27 11.02 12.71
CA GLU A 78 2.81 9.83 12.00
C GLU A 78 1.44 10.06 11.36
N LEU A 79 0.48 10.62 12.10
CA LEU A 79 -0.83 10.95 11.53
C LEU A 79 -0.72 11.99 10.42
N LYS A 80 0.14 12.99 10.62
CA LYS A 80 0.47 13.95 9.57
C LYS A 80 1.07 13.22 8.40
N ALA A 81 2.05 12.32 8.54
CA ALA A 81 2.65 11.59 7.42
C ALA A 81 1.68 10.64 6.70
N ARG A 82 0.67 10.12 7.40
CA ARG A 82 -0.41 9.31 6.80
C ARG A 82 -1.44 10.16 6.05
N ALA A 83 -1.69 11.37 6.53
CA ALA A 83 -2.54 12.37 5.88
C ALA A 83 -1.79 13.23 4.84
N LEU A 84 -0.46 13.34 4.98
CA LEU A 84 0.48 14.07 4.14
C LEU A 84 1.03 13.14 3.09
N ASP A 85 0.74 13.53 1.88
CA ASP A 85 0.98 12.75 0.70
C ASP A 85 2.39 12.97 0.18
N LYS A 86 3.37 12.15 0.57
CA LYS A 86 4.73 12.24 -0.01
C LYS A 86 4.80 11.96 -1.53
N SER A 87 3.77 11.36 -2.12
CA SER A 87 3.72 11.05 -3.58
C SER A 87 3.54 12.30 -4.47
N ALA A 88 3.00 13.40 -3.93
CA ALA A 88 2.83 14.64 -4.69
C ALA A 88 4.13 15.44 -4.89
N ALA A 89 5.17 15.19 -4.07
CA ALA A 89 6.44 15.93 -4.17
C ALA A 89 7.37 15.39 -5.27
N THR A 90 7.16 14.16 -5.74
CA THR A 90 8.05 13.49 -6.70
C THR A 90 7.50 13.50 -8.14
N SER A 91 6.23 13.85 -8.32
CA SER A 91 5.57 13.89 -9.64
C SER A 91 5.68 15.25 -10.33
N THR A 92 6.11 16.31 -9.64
CA THR A 92 6.13 17.68 -10.18
C THR A 92 7.43 18.09 -10.87
N SER A 93 8.45 17.22 -10.95
CA SER A 93 9.75 17.58 -11.54
C SER A 93 10.10 16.87 -12.85
N VAL A 94 9.15 16.14 -13.46
CA VAL A 94 9.40 15.43 -14.74
C VAL A 94 8.30 15.77 -15.74
N ALA A 95 8.25 17.03 -16.16
CA ALA A 95 7.57 17.41 -17.39
C ALA A 95 8.20 18.67 -18.00
N SER A 96 8.54 18.55 -19.28
CA SER A 96 9.02 19.56 -20.24
C SER A 96 10.45 20.11 -20.10
N GLU A 97 11.39 19.48 -20.81
CA GLU A 97 12.47 20.23 -21.47
C GLU A 97 11.84 21.14 -22.55
N PRO A 98 12.07 22.47 -22.53
CA PRO A 98 11.76 23.31 -23.67
C PRO A 98 12.95 23.31 -24.63
N VAL A 99 12.67 22.91 -25.88
CA VAL A 99 13.54 23.12 -27.04
C VAL A 99 13.94 24.60 -27.11
N ALA A 100 15.25 24.85 -27.11
CA ALA A 100 15.84 26.17 -27.15
C ALA A 100 15.55 26.90 -28.47
N ALA A 101 15.04 28.13 -28.37
CA ALA A 101 15.13 29.16 -29.40
C ALA A 101 15.35 30.54 -28.73
N PRO A 102 16.11 31.44 -29.37
CA PRO A 102 16.86 32.50 -28.68
C PRO A 102 16.03 33.76 -28.34
N GLU A 103 16.39 34.40 -27.23
CA GLU A 103 15.82 35.66 -26.74
C GLU A 103 16.16 36.87 -27.63
N PRO A 104 15.22 37.84 -27.74
CA PRO A 104 15.55 39.26 -27.88
C PRO A 104 15.21 40.07 -26.61
N PRO A 105 15.76 41.29 -26.48
CA PRO A 105 16.22 41.83 -25.20
C PRO A 105 15.16 42.57 -24.35
N GLN A 106 15.48 42.59 -23.06
CA GLN A 106 14.78 43.19 -21.93
C GLN A 106 14.35 44.65 -22.14
N GLN A 107 13.07 44.94 -21.89
CA GLN A 107 12.56 46.30 -21.64
C GLN A 107 12.10 46.48 -20.19
N LYS A 108 12.41 47.68 -19.68
CA LYS A 108 12.29 48.13 -18.30
C LYS A 108 10.85 48.42 -17.87
N LYS A 109 10.61 48.10 -16.59
CA LYS A 109 9.77 48.79 -15.57
C LYS A 109 8.31 49.10 -15.91
N THR A 110 7.41 48.59 -15.06
CA THR A 110 6.40 49.45 -14.40
C THR A 110 5.94 48.87 -13.06
N ARG A 111 6.03 49.68 -12.02
CA ARG A 111 5.34 49.48 -10.73
C ARG A 111 3.84 49.63 -10.96
N SER A 112 3.02 48.64 -10.61
CA SER A 112 1.57 48.82 -10.48
C SER A 112 1.05 48.31 -9.14
N ARG A 113 0.18 49.16 -8.58
CA ARG A 113 -0.45 49.13 -7.26
C ARG A 113 -1.37 47.92 -7.05
N LYS A 114 -1.36 47.40 -5.81
CA LYS A 114 -2.54 47.04 -4.98
C LYS A 114 -3.64 46.20 -5.66
N ALA A 115 -3.55 44.88 -5.54
CA ALA A 115 -4.69 43.97 -5.60
C ALA A 115 -5.06 43.55 -4.16
N LYS A 116 -6.08 44.21 -3.59
CA LYS A 116 -6.83 43.67 -2.44
C LYS A 116 -7.91 42.75 -3.03
N ASN A 117 -8.07 41.56 -2.44
CA ASN A 117 -9.00 40.47 -2.78
C ASN A 117 -8.51 39.47 -3.83
N ALA A 118 -7.34 38.86 -3.60
CA ALA A 118 -7.14 37.48 -4.02
C ALA A 118 -7.73 36.56 -2.92
N PRO A 119 -8.47 35.49 -3.25
CA PRO A 119 -8.81 34.45 -2.28
C PRO A 119 -7.52 33.93 -1.63
N PRO A 120 -7.56 33.57 -0.33
CA PRO A 120 -6.38 33.04 0.34
C PRO A 120 -5.83 31.86 -0.47
N PRO A 121 -4.49 31.74 -0.58
CA PRO A 121 -3.89 30.62 -1.28
C PRO A 121 -4.45 29.31 -0.71
N PRO A 122 -4.66 28.28 -1.56
CA PRO A 122 -5.14 27.00 -1.08
C PRO A 122 -4.24 26.51 0.07
N PRO A 123 -4.83 25.93 1.13
CA PRO A 123 -4.09 25.52 2.32
C PRO A 123 -2.93 24.60 1.93
N GLY A 124 -1.77 24.82 2.52
CA GLY A 124 -0.59 24.01 2.27
C GLY A 124 -0.82 22.54 2.66
N PRO A 125 0.00 21.59 2.17
CA PRO A 125 -0.20 20.16 2.45
C PRO A 125 -0.24 19.85 3.96
N GLU A 126 0.61 20.49 4.77
CA GLU A 126 0.59 20.32 6.23
C GLU A 126 -0.70 20.81 6.88
N GLU A 127 -1.29 21.87 6.33
CA GLU A 127 -2.55 22.41 6.79
C GLU A 127 -3.70 21.48 6.44
N ILE A 128 -3.71 20.91 5.22
CA ILE A 128 -4.68 19.87 4.81
C ILE A 128 -4.63 18.67 5.77
N ALA A 129 -3.44 18.19 6.11
CA ALA A 129 -3.28 17.08 7.05
C ALA A 129 -3.78 17.41 8.47
N ARG A 130 -3.47 18.61 8.98
CA ARG A 130 -4.02 19.09 10.26
C ARG A 130 -5.54 19.19 10.24
N LEU A 131 -6.11 19.65 9.12
CA LEU A 131 -7.57 19.74 8.94
C LEU A 131 -8.21 18.34 8.92
N SER A 132 -7.62 17.37 8.22
CA SER A 132 -8.08 15.97 8.25
C SER A 132 -8.06 15.39 9.67
N ILE A 133 -6.95 15.57 10.40
CA ILE A 133 -6.85 15.14 11.80
C ILE A 133 -7.94 15.81 12.66
N SER A 134 -8.12 17.13 12.52
CA SER A 134 -9.15 17.87 13.26
C SER A 134 -10.57 17.38 12.94
N ARG A 135 -10.87 17.04 11.68
CA ARG A 135 -12.16 16.45 11.28
C ARG A 135 -12.38 15.09 11.93
N PHE A 136 -11.37 14.23 11.95
CA PHE A 136 -11.49 12.89 12.55
C PHE A 136 -11.71 12.98 14.06
N LYS A 137 -11.11 13.99 14.72
CA LYS A 137 -11.40 14.32 16.10
C LYS A 137 -12.85 14.77 16.30
N SER A 138 -13.36 15.68 15.47
CA SER A 138 -14.75 16.14 15.58
C SER A 138 -15.76 15.04 15.28
N PHE A 139 -15.40 14.05 14.46
CA PHE A 139 -16.24 12.85 14.25
C PHE A 139 -16.24 11.88 15.43
N GLY A 140 -15.36 12.05 16.43
CA GLY A 140 -15.16 11.06 17.48
C GLY A 140 -14.54 9.76 16.95
N TRP A 141 -13.76 9.84 15.87
CA TRP A 141 -13.02 8.70 15.32
C TRP A 141 -11.55 8.70 15.77
N LEU A 142 -11.08 9.82 16.34
CA LEU A 142 -9.72 9.99 16.82
C LEU A 142 -9.72 10.79 18.13
N PHE A 143 -8.99 10.31 19.13
CA PHE A 143 -8.88 10.92 20.45
C PHE A 143 -7.42 11.15 20.82
N ASN A 144 -7.16 12.07 21.74
CA ASN A 144 -5.84 12.15 22.39
C ASN A 144 -5.70 11.01 23.42
N GLY A 145 -4.47 10.59 23.70
CA GLY A 145 -4.20 9.66 24.80
C GLY A 145 -4.48 10.29 26.16
N PHE A 146 -4.77 9.45 27.15
CA PHE A 146 -5.30 9.85 28.46
C PHE A 146 -4.27 9.78 29.60
N SER A 147 -3.26 8.91 29.48
CA SER A 147 -2.16 8.81 30.45
C SER A 147 -1.15 9.94 30.25
N GLN A 148 -0.44 10.33 31.32
CA GLN A 148 0.68 11.27 31.27
C GLN A 148 1.73 10.87 30.22
N GLN A 149 1.93 9.57 30.02
CA GLN A 149 2.88 9.05 29.03
C GLN A 149 2.32 9.08 27.60
N THR A 150 1.00 9.11 27.42
CA THR A 150 0.33 9.01 26.11
C THR A 150 -0.37 10.29 25.67
N ARG A 151 -0.32 11.36 26.47
CA ARG A 151 -1.10 12.60 26.23
C ARG A 151 -0.80 13.27 24.89
N SER A 152 0.41 13.07 24.36
CA SER A 152 0.86 13.56 23.05
C SER A 152 0.53 12.62 21.88
N LEU A 153 0.01 11.42 22.18
CA LEU A 153 -0.38 10.43 21.19
C LEU A 153 -1.87 10.50 20.90
N PHE A 154 -2.25 9.94 19.76
CA PHE A 154 -3.63 9.83 19.31
C PHE A 154 -4.06 8.37 19.25
N GLN A 155 -5.33 8.09 19.51
CA GLN A 155 -5.89 6.74 19.51
C GLN A 155 -7.21 6.70 18.74
N VAL A 156 -7.46 5.59 18.06
CA VAL A 156 -8.73 5.31 17.37
C VAL A 156 -9.50 4.26 18.20
N PRO A 157 -10.76 4.49 18.56
CA PRO A 157 -11.54 3.48 19.28
C PRO A 157 -11.75 2.21 18.45
N GLU A 158 -11.58 1.04 19.06
CA GLU A 158 -11.57 -0.23 18.32
C GLU A 158 -12.97 -0.59 17.78
N ASP A 159 -14.02 -0.34 18.57
CA ASP A 159 -15.41 -0.50 18.16
C ASP A 159 -15.79 0.42 16.98
N ILE A 160 -15.25 1.63 16.94
CA ILE A 160 -15.43 2.56 15.81
C ILE A 160 -14.67 2.07 14.59
N LYS A 161 -13.42 1.65 14.75
CA LYS A 161 -12.61 1.08 13.66
C LYS A 161 -13.29 -0.14 13.02
N SER A 162 -13.84 -1.04 13.84
CA SER A 162 -14.61 -2.20 13.39
C SER A 162 -15.87 -1.79 12.62
N ARG A 163 -16.68 -0.86 13.15
CA ARG A 163 -17.87 -0.37 12.44
C ARG A 163 -17.53 0.34 11.12
N LEU A 164 -16.46 1.13 11.10
CA LEU A 164 -15.96 1.79 9.88
C LEU A 164 -15.54 0.75 8.83
N CYS A 165 -14.85 -0.34 9.24
CA CYS A 165 -14.58 -1.48 8.36
C CYS A 165 -15.87 -2.03 7.76
N ASP A 166 -16.84 -2.38 8.60
CA ASP A 166 -18.06 -3.07 8.17
C ASP A 166 -18.90 -2.22 7.20
N VAL A 167 -18.98 -0.92 7.46
CA VAL A 167 -19.68 0.02 6.60
C VAL A 167 -18.98 0.16 5.25
N LEU A 168 -17.66 0.34 5.24
CA LEU A 168 -16.88 0.40 4.00
C LEU A 168 -16.99 -0.90 3.21
N GLU A 169 -16.89 -2.05 3.88
CA GLU A 169 -17.00 -3.36 3.24
C GLU A 169 -18.35 -3.53 2.55
N LYS A 170 -19.45 -3.19 3.23
CA LYS A 170 -20.78 -3.23 2.61
C LYS A 170 -20.88 -2.28 1.43
N ARG A 171 -20.40 -1.05 1.56
CA ARG A 171 -20.41 -0.05 0.47
C ARG A 171 -19.63 -0.56 -0.74
N TYR A 172 -18.47 -1.15 -0.53
CA TYR A 172 -17.66 -1.71 -1.60
C TYR A 172 -18.39 -2.88 -2.27
N LYS A 173 -18.90 -3.83 -1.48
CA LYS A 173 -19.67 -4.98 -1.98
C LYS A 173 -20.88 -4.60 -2.84
N THR A 174 -21.56 -3.49 -2.55
CA THR A 174 -22.70 -3.03 -3.40
C THR A 174 -22.31 -2.61 -4.81
N SER A 175 -21.03 -2.31 -5.05
CA SER A 175 -20.50 -1.93 -6.36
C SER A 175 -19.74 -3.07 -7.06
N LEU A 176 -19.55 -4.21 -6.39
CA LEU A 176 -18.79 -5.34 -6.94
C LEU A 176 -19.68 -6.23 -7.81
N ILE A 177 -19.06 -6.75 -8.87
CA ILE A 177 -19.68 -7.73 -9.76
C ILE A 177 -19.08 -9.09 -9.46
N TYR A 178 -19.88 -9.93 -8.81
CA TYR A 178 -19.53 -11.31 -8.47
C TYR A 178 -19.95 -12.27 -9.59
N THR A 179 -19.16 -13.33 -9.77
CA THR A 179 -19.38 -14.36 -10.78
C THR A 179 -19.36 -15.76 -10.16
N GLY A 180 -19.82 -16.74 -10.94
CA GLY A 180 -19.54 -18.15 -10.63
C GLY A 180 -18.05 -18.49 -10.80
N GLU A 181 -17.72 -19.75 -10.53
CA GLU A 181 -16.38 -20.27 -10.80
C GLU A 181 -16.08 -20.22 -12.31
N PRO A 182 -14.96 -19.63 -12.74
CA PRO A 182 -14.58 -19.60 -14.15
C PRO A 182 -14.23 -21.00 -14.66
N PRO A 183 -14.37 -21.27 -15.97
CA PRO A 183 -14.01 -22.54 -16.59
C PRO A 183 -12.54 -22.94 -16.39
N ALA A 184 -11.64 -21.96 -16.32
CA ALA A 184 -10.23 -22.16 -16.01
C ALA A 184 -9.69 -21.01 -15.16
N TYR A 185 -8.77 -21.34 -14.25
CA TYR A 185 -8.05 -20.36 -13.45
C TYR A 185 -6.64 -20.83 -13.10
N ARG A 186 -5.77 -19.85 -12.85
CA ARG A 186 -4.42 -19.99 -12.35
C ARG A 186 -4.41 -19.90 -10.82
N ASP A 187 -3.75 -20.84 -10.18
CA ASP A 187 -3.54 -20.91 -8.73
C ASP A 187 -2.07 -21.27 -8.45
N GLU A 188 -1.24 -20.26 -8.14
CA GLU A 188 0.21 -20.47 -7.95
C GLU A 188 0.58 -20.97 -6.55
N ARG A 189 -0.30 -20.85 -5.56
CA ARG A 189 -0.04 -21.33 -4.18
C ARG A 189 1.38 -20.99 -3.70
N SER A 190 2.22 -22.00 -3.45
CA SER A 190 3.59 -21.84 -2.95
C SER A 190 4.67 -21.88 -4.05
N LEU A 191 4.28 -21.81 -5.33
CA LEU A 191 5.22 -21.96 -6.46
C LEU A 191 6.35 -20.93 -6.43
N LEU A 192 6.15 -19.73 -5.90
CA LEU A 192 7.23 -18.75 -5.77
C LEU A 192 8.34 -19.20 -4.80
N ALA A 193 7.94 -19.83 -3.69
CA ALA A 193 8.89 -20.38 -2.71
C ALA A 193 9.58 -21.65 -3.25
N GLU A 194 8.85 -22.47 -4.01
CA GLU A 194 9.41 -23.63 -4.70
C GLU A 194 10.41 -23.21 -5.79
N ASP A 195 10.08 -22.20 -6.58
CA ASP A 195 10.94 -21.63 -7.61
C ASP A 195 12.19 -20.99 -7.03
N ALA A 196 12.13 -20.42 -5.81
CA ALA A 196 13.32 -19.97 -5.12
C ALA A 196 14.30 -21.13 -4.90
N VAL A 197 13.82 -22.33 -4.54
CA VAL A 197 14.67 -23.52 -4.41
C VAL A 197 15.23 -23.96 -5.76
N HIS A 198 14.43 -23.94 -6.83
CA HIS A 198 14.90 -24.27 -8.18
C HIS A 198 16.00 -23.31 -8.64
N PHE A 199 15.83 -22.01 -8.41
CA PHE A 199 16.85 -21.01 -8.70
C PHE A 199 18.14 -21.25 -7.90
N LEU A 200 18.04 -21.54 -6.60
CA LEU A 200 19.23 -21.84 -5.80
C LEU A 200 19.96 -23.11 -6.30
N ARG A 201 19.23 -24.13 -6.76
CA ARG A 201 19.82 -25.32 -7.41
C ARG A 201 20.52 -24.96 -8.73
N PHE A 202 19.93 -24.07 -9.53
CA PHE A 202 20.57 -23.57 -10.74
C PHE A 202 21.91 -22.91 -10.43
N VAL A 203 21.95 -22.02 -9.43
CA VAL A 203 23.18 -21.34 -8.98
C VAL A 203 24.20 -22.32 -8.41
N ARG A 204 23.76 -23.35 -7.67
CA ARG A 204 24.67 -24.40 -7.15
C ARG A 204 25.36 -25.19 -8.26
N ASN A 205 24.62 -25.51 -9.32
CA ASN A 205 25.05 -26.47 -10.33
C ASN A 205 25.70 -25.79 -11.55
N SER A 206 25.68 -24.45 -11.62
CA SER A 206 26.14 -23.67 -12.78
C SER A 206 27.08 -22.56 -12.34
N VAL A 207 28.03 -22.21 -13.21
CA VAL A 207 28.80 -20.96 -13.03
C VAL A 207 27.96 -19.81 -13.56
N VAL A 208 27.50 -18.94 -12.66
CA VAL A 208 26.58 -17.83 -12.99
C VAL A 208 27.35 -16.51 -12.96
N PRO A 209 27.90 -16.05 -14.10
CA PRO A 209 28.53 -14.74 -14.17
C PRO A 209 27.49 -13.62 -14.01
N ILE A 210 27.88 -12.56 -13.32
CA ILE A 210 27.10 -11.33 -13.10
C ILE A 210 27.88 -10.11 -13.57
N THR A 211 27.18 -9.01 -13.86
CA THR A 211 27.80 -7.72 -14.15
C THR A 211 28.32 -7.06 -12.87
N ALA A 212 29.04 -5.95 -12.99
CA ALA A 212 29.49 -5.17 -11.83
C ALA A 212 28.32 -4.63 -11.00
N GLU A 213 27.15 -4.49 -11.62
CA GLU A 213 25.90 -4.07 -10.99
C GLU A 213 25.11 -5.24 -10.37
N GLY A 214 25.60 -6.48 -10.42
CA GLY A 214 24.92 -7.65 -9.84
C GLY A 214 23.90 -8.33 -10.77
N VAL A 215 23.84 -7.95 -12.04
CA VAL A 215 22.86 -8.49 -13.00
C VAL A 215 23.40 -9.75 -13.69
N MET A 216 22.60 -10.81 -13.76
CA MET A 216 22.94 -12.00 -14.55
C MET A 216 22.87 -11.71 -16.06
N TYR A 217 23.78 -12.28 -16.84
CA TYR A 217 23.70 -12.16 -18.30
C TYR A 217 22.45 -12.83 -18.87
N LYS A 218 21.89 -12.29 -19.95
CA LYS A 218 20.62 -12.71 -20.59
C LYS A 218 20.48 -14.22 -20.81
N ARG A 219 21.57 -14.89 -21.21
CA ARG A 219 21.59 -16.36 -21.38
C ARG A 219 21.31 -17.08 -20.07
N GLN A 220 21.89 -16.60 -18.97
CA GLN A 220 21.78 -17.27 -17.67
C GLN A 220 20.41 -16.99 -17.04
N ILE A 221 19.88 -15.79 -17.26
CA ILE A 221 18.48 -15.48 -16.91
C ILE A 221 17.55 -16.45 -17.64
N SER A 222 17.71 -16.64 -18.96
CA SER A 222 16.86 -17.56 -19.74
C SER A 222 16.92 -18.98 -19.18
N GLN A 223 18.14 -19.49 -18.96
CA GLN A 223 18.35 -20.84 -18.42
C GLN A 223 17.78 -21.02 -17.01
N ALA A 224 17.84 -19.98 -16.17
CA ALA A 224 17.23 -20.01 -14.85
C ALA A 224 15.70 -20.03 -14.94
N LEU A 225 15.11 -19.18 -15.79
CA LEU A 225 13.66 -19.09 -15.99
C LEU A 225 13.06 -20.38 -16.56
N ASP A 226 13.79 -21.08 -17.44
CA ASP A 226 13.36 -22.36 -18.01
C ASP A 226 13.22 -23.48 -16.96
N GLN A 227 13.82 -23.32 -15.78
CA GLN A 227 13.72 -24.29 -14.68
C GLN A 227 12.62 -23.96 -13.67
N LEU A 228 11.95 -22.81 -13.81
CA LEU A 228 10.92 -22.38 -12.89
C LEU A 228 9.55 -22.94 -13.30
N ALA A 229 8.69 -23.19 -12.32
CA ALA A 229 7.32 -23.64 -12.57
C ALA A 229 6.49 -22.56 -13.30
N VAL A 230 6.80 -21.29 -13.05
CA VAL A 230 6.16 -20.16 -13.72
C VAL A 230 7.13 -19.52 -14.69
N VAL A 231 6.85 -19.71 -15.98
CA VAL A 231 7.62 -19.11 -17.06
C VAL A 231 7.21 -17.65 -17.24
N GLU A 232 8.20 -16.76 -17.26
CA GLU A 232 8.03 -15.36 -17.59
C GLU A 232 8.88 -14.99 -18.82
N PRO A 233 8.36 -14.18 -19.75
CA PRO A 233 9.16 -13.70 -20.86
C PRO A 233 10.24 -12.73 -20.36
N LEU A 234 11.42 -12.80 -20.96
CA LEU A 234 12.46 -11.80 -20.71
C LEU A 234 11.95 -10.39 -21.07
N PRO A 235 12.34 -9.36 -20.31
CA PRO A 235 12.08 -7.98 -20.69
C PRO A 235 12.63 -7.70 -22.09
N THR A 236 11.82 -7.13 -22.98
CA THR A 236 12.25 -6.71 -24.31
C THR A 236 13.06 -5.43 -24.23
N GLN A 237 14.21 -5.35 -24.92
CA GLN A 237 15.09 -4.18 -24.88
C GLN A 237 14.50 -2.91 -25.55
N ALA A 238 13.41 -3.05 -26.29
CA ALA A 238 12.77 -1.93 -27.01
C ALA A 238 11.74 -1.16 -26.16
N GLY A 239 11.44 -1.61 -24.94
CA GLY A 239 10.41 -1.01 -24.09
C GLY A 239 10.99 -0.37 -22.84
N TRP A 240 10.59 0.87 -22.56
CA TRP A 240 10.79 1.47 -21.24
C TRP A 240 10.08 0.61 -20.17
N ARG A 241 10.81 0.20 -19.14
CA ARG A 241 10.26 -0.59 -18.02
C ARG A 241 10.50 0.11 -16.70
N PHE A 242 9.47 0.09 -15.86
CA PHE A 242 9.49 0.52 -14.47
C PHE A 242 9.03 -0.62 -13.58
N GLY A 243 9.43 -0.62 -12.31
CA GLY A 243 9.14 -1.66 -11.33
C GLY A 243 9.79 -1.36 -9.99
N TYR A 244 9.64 -2.27 -9.03
CA TYR A 244 10.17 -2.09 -7.66
C TYR A 244 11.15 -3.22 -7.35
N GLY A 245 12.26 -2.90 -6.71
CA GLY A 245 13.35 -3.85 -6.46
C GLY A 245 14.66 -3.43 -7.13
N ARG A 246 15.73 -4.22 -6.96
CA ARG A 246 17.07 -3.87 -7.46
C ARG A 246 17.16 -4.00 -8.99
N HIS A 247 16.64 -5.09 -9.55
CA HIS A 247 16.84 -5.47 -10.95
C HIS A 247 15.54 -5.55 -11.77
N PHE A 248 14.54 -4.73 -11.45
CA PHE A 248 13.24 -4.77 -12.13
C PHE A 248 13.32 -4.48 -13.64
N ARG A 249 14.41 -3.84 -14.10
CA ARG A 249 14.65 -3.54 -15.53
C ARG A 249 15.13 -4.78 -16.28
N ASP A 250 15.95 -5.57 -15.63
CA ASP A 250 16.68 -6.70 -16.22
C ASP A 250 15.95 -8.02 -16.04
N TYR A 251 15.13 -8.13 -14.99
CA TYR A 251 14.41 -9.32 -14.61
C TYR A 251 12.89 -9.17 -14.78
N PRO A 252 12.16 -10.25 -15.16
CA PRO A 252 10.70 -10.31 -15.05
C PRO A 252 10.18 -9.99 -13.64
N ASP A 253 8.92 -9.58 -13.50
CA ASP A 253 8.43 -8.98 -12.24
C ASP A 253 8.45 -9.99 -11.08
N ARG A 254 8.02 -11.23 -11.34
CA ARG A 254 8.03 -12.28 -10.31
C ARG A 254 9.45 -12.79 -10.06
N PHE A 255 10.26 -12.99 -11.10
CA PHE A 255 11.67 -13.37 -10.93
C PHE A 255 12.48 -12.29 -10.20
N SER A 256 12.23 -11.01 -10.44
CA SER A 256 12.89 -9.90 -9.73
C SER A 256 12.58 -9.95 -8.24
N LEU A 257 11.32 -10.20 -7.85
CA LEU A 257 10.95 -10.37 -6.44
C LEU A 257 11.65 -11.58 -5.81
N LEU A 258 11.68 -12.71 -6.52
CA LEU A 258 12.36 -13.93 -6.08
C LEU A 258 13.85 -13.68 -5.88
N TYR A 259 14.53 -13.05 -6.85
CA TYR A 259 15.94 -12.74 -6.80
C TYR A 259 16.27 -11.83 -5.62
N ASP A 260 15.53 -10.73 -5.47
CA ASP A 260 15.69 -9.81 -4.34
C ASP A 260 15.46 -10.54 -3.02
N PHE A 261 14.45 -11.41 -2.92
CA PHE A 261 14.21 -12.19 -1.71
C PHE A 261 15.40 -13.08 -1.34
N VAL A 262 15.93 -13.88 -2.28
CA VAL A 262 17.05 -14.79 -1.98
C VAL A 262 18.35 -14.04 -1.68
N TYR A 263 18.53 -12.84 -2.25
CA TYR A 263 19.63 -11.94 -1.92
C TYR A 263 19.50 -11.41 -0.48
N TYR A 264 18.35 -10.80 -0.15
CA TYR A 264 18.14 -10.18 1.16
C TYR A 264 17.94 -11.17 2.31
N ASP A 265 17.49 -12.40 2.04
CA ASP A 265 17.46 -13.49 3.03
C ASP A 265 18.84 -14.17 3.18
N GLY A 266 19.86 -13.69 2.43
CA GLY A 266 21.25 -14.12 2.56
C GLY A 266 21.51 -15.52 2.02
N LEU A 267 20.73 -15.97 1.03
CA LEU A 267 20.86 -17.30 0.41
C LEU A 267 21.86 -17.27 -0.76
N VAL A 268 21.98 -16.13 -1.43
CA VAL A 268 22.97 -15.89 -2.49
C VAL A 268 23.88 -14.72 -2.12
N SER A 269 25.07 -14.69 -2.71
CA SER A 269 26.01 -13.59 -2.61
C SER A 269 26.52 -13.19 -4.00
N GLU A 270 26.49 -11.89 -4.27
CA GLU A 270 27.08 -11.24 -5.44
C GLU A 270 28.53 -10.86 -5.10
N ASN A 271 29.39 -11.86 -4.90
CA ASN A 271 30.77 -11.61 -4.50
C ASN A 271 31.54 -10.82 -5.59
N GLY A 272 32.59 -10.10 -5.17
CA GLY A 272 33.42 -9.26 -6.05
C GLY A 272 34.27 -10.02 -7.09
N ASP A 273 34.13 -11.35 -7.18
CA ASP A 273 34.73 -12.19 -8.21
C ASP A 273 33.88 -12.27 -9.49
N GLY A 274 32.77 -11.52 -9.55
CA GLY A 274 31.91 -11.40 -10.74
C GLY A 274 30.99 -12.60 -10.95
N HIS A 275 30.77 -13.41 -9.91
CA HIS A 275 29.90 -14.58 -9.97
C HIS A 275 28.85 -14.56 -8.85
N LEU A 276 27.65 -15.04 -9.17
CA LEU A 276 26.63 -15.31 -8.19
C LEU A 276 26.91 -16.67 -7.52
N THR A 277 27.01 -16.69 -6.20
CA THR A 277 27.34 -17.89 -5.42
C THR A 277 26.33 -18.13 -4.32
N LEU A 278 26.23 -19.37 -3.85
CA LEU A 278 25.41 -19.71 -2.67
C LEU A 278 26.17 -19.45 -1.37
N THR A 279 25.46 -18.93 -0.38
CA THR A 279 25.94 -18.94 1.02
C THR A 279 25.71 -20.32 1.64
N PRO A 280 26.22 -20.62 2.85
CA PRO A 280 25.87 -21.87 3.55
C PRO A 280 24.35 -22.08 3.70
N ALA A 281 23.60 -21.03 4.02
CA ALA A 281 22.14 -21.09 4.09
C ALA A 281 21.50 -21.37 2.73
N GLY A 282 22.06 -20.80 1.65
CA GLY A 282 21.65 -21.10 0.28
C GLY A 282 21.89 -22.55 -0.12
N ILE A 283 23.01 -23.14 0.29
CA ILE A 283 23.33 -24.55 0.03
C ILE A 283 22.33 -25.47 0.74
N ASP A 284 22.00 -25.20 1.99
CA ASP A 284 21.00 -25.94 2.75
C ASP A 284 19.63 -25.88 2.08
N ALA A 285 19.24 -24.68 1.63
CA ALA A 285 17.98 -24.47 0.91
C ALA A 285 17.96 -25.19 -0.45
N ALA A 286 19.02 -25.09 -1.25
CA ALA A 286 19.15 -25.80 -2.54
C ALA A 286 19.09 -27.33 -2.36
N SER A 287 19.62 -27.83 -1.25
CA SER A 287 19.62 -29.25 -0.87
C SER A 287 18.28 -29.71 -0.29
N GLY A 288 17.35 -28.78 -0.03
CA GLY A 288 16.02 -29.08 0.53
C GLY A 288 16.00 -29.30 2.03
N LEU A 289 17.11 -29.01 2.74
CA LEU A 289 17.20 -29.09 4.20
C LEU A 289 16.37 -27.99 4.87
N VAL A 290 16.31 -26.82 4.24
CA VAL A 290 15.49 -25.68 4.64
C VAL A 290 14.61 -25.28 3.46
N LYS A 291 13.31 -25.07 3.70
CA LYS A 291 12.39 -24.57 2.66
C LYS A 291 12.16 -23.07 2.84
N PRO A 292 12.26 -22.26 1.77
CA PRO A 292 11.82 -20.87 1.80
C PRO A 292 10.38 -20.78 2.31
N ASP A 293 10.15 -19.89 3.27
CA ASP A 293 8.83 -19.69 3.89
C ASP A 293 8.00 -18.70 3.06
N PRO A 294 6.84 -19.11 2.49
CA PRO A 294 5.95 -18.20 1.77
C PRO A 294 5.56 -16.95 2.59
N ALA A 295 5.45 -17.06 3.92
CA ALA A 295 5.12 -15.92 4.76
C ALA A 295 6.28 -14.92 4.91
N LYS A 296 7.54 -15.39 4.88
CA LYS A 296 8.69 -14.49 4.76
C LYS A 296 8.71 -13.78 3.42
N MET A 297 8.41 -14.48 2.32
CA MET A 297 8.36 -13.87 0.98
C MET A 297 7.26 -12.79 0.86
N TYR A 298 6.07 -13.07 1.39
CA TYR A 298 4.99 -12.07 1.45
C TYR A 298 5.38 -10.84 2.26
N ARG A 299 5.98 -11.03 3.45
CA ARG A 299 6.47 -9.90 4.28
C ARG A 299 7.58 -9.13 3.58
N PHE A 300 8.46 -9.81 2.86
CA PHE A 300 9.51 -9.19 2.07
C PHE A 300 8.90 -8.31 0.96
N TRP A 301 7.95 -8.84 0.18
CA TRP A 301 7.21 -8.07 -0.82
C TRP A 301 6.51 -6.85 -0.21
N MET A 302 5.79 -7.03 0.90
CA MET A 302 5.13 -5.94 1.61
C MET A 302 6.12 -4.83 2.00
N ARG A 303 7.31 -5.18 2.50
CA ARG A 303 8.36 -4.21 2.86
C ARG A 303 8.94 -3.50 1.64
N LEU A 304 9.16 -4.23 0.56
CA LEU A 304 9.71 -3.69 -0.68
C LEU A 304 8.73 -2.71 -1.36
N TYR A 305 7.44 -3.03 -1.35
CA TYR A 305 6.42 -2.29 -2.11
C TYR A 305 5.74 -1.17 -1.30
N LYS A 306 5.86 -1.17 0.04
CA LYS A 306 5.24 -0.14 0.91
C LYS A 306 5.78 1.28 0.70
N GLY A 307 7.02 1.43 0.23
CA GLY A 307 7.56 2.75 -0.12
C GLY A 307 6.81 3.37 -1.31
N PRO A 308 6.79 2.68 -2.47
CA PRO A 308 5.99 3.06 -3.65
C PRO A 308 4.47 3.14 -3.40
N ILE A 309 3.93 2.24 -2.59
CA ILE A 309 2.49 2.11 -2.31
C ILE A 309 2.25 2.26 -0.79
N PRO A 310 2.13 3.49 -0.26
CA PRO A 310 2.04 3.72 1.19
C PRO A 310 0.89 3.02 1.90
N ASN A 311 -0.24 2.82 1.20
CA ASN A 311 -1.43 2.15 1.75
C ASN A 311 -1.55 0.68 1.35
N LEU A 312 -0.44 0.03 0.96
CA LEU A 312 -0.43 -1.36 0.50
C LEU A 312 -1.12 -2.32 1.47
N THR A 313 -0.84 -2.23 2.77
CA THR A 313 -1.46 -3.08 3.80
C THR A 313 -2.98 -3.00 3.73
N SER A 314 -3.53 -1.80 3.62
CA SER A 314 -4.98 -1.58 3.56
C SER A 314 -5.58 -2.16 2.28
N LEU A 315 -4.91 -1.95 1.14
CA LEU A 315 -5.34 -2.48 -0.14
C LEU A 315 -5.38 -4.01 -0.15
N VAL A 316 -4.34 -4.66 0.36
CA VAL A 316 -4.26 -6.12 0.43
C VAL A 316 -5.34 -6.70 1.35
N GLN A 317 -5.61 -6.06 2.49
CA GLN A 317 -6.71 -6.43 3.39
C GLN A 317 -8.07 -6.31 2.68
N TRP A 318 -8.30 -5.22 1.95
CA TRP A 318 -9.54 -5.05 1.18
C TRP A 318 -9.67 -6.10 0.08
N ILE A 319 -8.62 -6.32 -0.71
CA ILE A 319 -8.63 -7.31 -1.78
C ILE A 319 -8.96 -8.69 -1.21
N ALA A 320 -8.30 -9.11 -0.12
CA ALA A 320 -8.54 -10.40 0.51
C ALA A 320 -9.98 -10.55 1.05
N ARG A 321 -10.59 -9.48 1.58
CA ARG A 321 -11.99 -9.48 2.08
C ARG A 321 -13.02 -9.46 0.96
N LEU A 322 -12.82 -8.61 -0.04
CA LEU A 322 -13.77 -8.36 -1.12
C LEU A 322 -13.79 -9.47 -2.18
N SER A 323 -12.70 -10.23 -2.31
CA SER A 323 -12.56 -11.37 -3.22
C SER A 323 -12.70 -12.73 -2.54
N ALA A 324 -13.48 -12.83 -1.45
CA ALA A 324 -13.79 -14.14 -0.85
C ALA A 324 -14.52 -15.07 -1.83
N GLU A 325 -15.28 -14.50 -2.76
CA GLU A 325 -15.89 -15.14 -3.93
C GLU A 325 -15.24 -14.59 -5.21
N TRP A 326 -15.51 -15.23 -6.34
CA TRP A 326 -15.02 -14.76 -7.63
C TRP A 326 -15.62 -13.40 -7.96
N VAL A 327 -14.76 -12.40 -8.11
CA VAL A 327 -15.13 -11.00 -8.38
C VAL A 327 -14.38 -10.53 -9.61
N THR A 328 -15.04 -9.71 -10.44
CA THR A 328 -14.37 -9.14 -11.61
C THR A 328 -13.26 -8.17 -11.19
N VAL A 329 -12.12 -8.26 -11.88
CA VAL A 329 -10.98 -7.35 -11.68
C VAL A 329 -11.40 -5.90 -11.91
N GLU A 330 -12.28 -5.66 -12.88
CA GLU A 330 -12.78 -4.33 -13.22
C GLU A 330 -13.55 -3.70 -12.05
N SER A 331 -14.58 -4.38 -11.53
CA SER A 331 -15.36 -3.81 -10.41
C SER A 331 -14.52 -3.63 -9.15
N LEU A 332 -13.56 -4.53 -8.90
CA LEU A 332 -12.63 -4.39 -7.78
C LEU A 332 -11.70 -3.17 -7.96
N ARG A 333 -11.25 -2.92 -9.19
CA ARG A 333 -10.46 -1.74 -9.57
C ARG A 333 -11.25 -0.46 -9.35
N GLU A 334 -12.47 -0.37 -9.86
CA GLU A 334 -13.32 0.83 -9.72
C GLU A 334 -13.48 1.25 -8.25
N VAL A 335 -13.63 0.27 -7.36
CA VAL A 335 -13.83 0.49 -5.93
C VAL A 335 -12.53 0.88 -5.20
N LEU A 336 -11.40 0.25 -5.51
CA LEU A 336 -10.16 0.41 -4.75
C LEU A 336 -9.14 1.38 -5.37
N GLN A 337 -9.19 1.63 -6.68
CA GLN A 337 -8.32 2.58 -7.38
C GLN A 337 -8.38 4.00 -6.80
N PRO A 338 -9.54 4.53 -6.32
CA PRO A 338 -9.58 5.83 -5.64
C PRO A 338 -8.69 5.93 -4.40
N LEU A 339 -8.25 4.80 -3.84
CA LEU A 339 -7.32 4.74 -2.71
C LEU A 339 -5.85 4.77 -3.16
N ILE A 340 -5.56 4.50 -4.44
CA ILE A 340 -4.21 4.37 -4.99
C ILE A 340 -3.75 5.69 -5.57
N ARG A 341 -2.49 6.07 -5.34
CA ARG A 341 -1.85 7.19 -6.04
C ARG A 341 -0.91 6.67 -7.10
N PRO A 342 -0.80 7.34 -8.25
CA PRO A 342 0.31 7.12 -9.16
C PRO A 342 1.66 7.28 -8.44
N TYR A 343 2.65 6.54 -8.91
CA TYR A 343 4.01 6.57 -8.37
C TYR A 343 5.01 6.53 -9.51
N TYR A 344 5.77 7.63 -9.66
CA TYR A 344 6.61 7.88 -10.83
C TYR A 344 5.85 7.62 -12.14
N TYR A 345 6.18 6.52 -12.82
CA TYR A 345 5.64 6.14 -14.12
C TYR A 345 4.44 5.19 -14.04
N ASP A 346 4.18 4.58 -12.88
CA ASP A 346 3.00 3.73 -12.73
C ASP A 346 1.76 4.60 -12.49
N THR A 347 0.72 4.41 -13.31
CA THR A 347 -0.61 4.95 -13.03
C THR A 347 -1.26 4.19 -11.87
N ALA A 348 -2.34 4.74 -11.30
CA ALA A 348 -3.08 4.03 -10.25
C ALA A 348 -3.63 2.66 -10.73
N ALA A 349 -3.95 2.54 -12.02
CA ALA A 349 -4.38 1.28 -12.63
C ALA A 349 -3.20 0.30 -12.76
N ASP A 350 -2.02 0.75 -13.19
CA ASP A 350 -0.82 -0.09 -13.26
C ASP A 350 -0.43 -0.63 -11.89
N ILE A 351 -0.48 0.22 -10.86
CA ILE A 351 -0.22 -0.19 -9.48
C ILE A 351 -1.22 -1.25 -9.04
N PHE A 352 -2.51 -1.00 -9.24
CA PHE A 352 -3.56 -1.92 -8.82
C PHE A 352 -3.39 -3.30 -9.46
N GLU A 353 -3.27 -3.36 -10.79
CA GLU A 353 -3.24 -4.63 -11.49
C GLU A 353 -1.87 -5.31 -11.43
N ARG A 354 -0.81 -4.59 -11.83
CA ARG A 354 0.52 -5.18 -12.03
C ARG A 354 1.29 -5.32 -10.72
N ARG A 355 1.23 -4.29 -9.87
CA ARG A 355 2.05 -4.24 -8.64
C ARG A 355 1.36 -4.88 -7.44
N ILE A 356 0.04 -4.96 -7.45
CA ILE A 356 -0.73 -5.56 -6.36
C ILE A 356 -1.34 -6.88 -6.81
N LEU A 357 -2.34 -6.90 -7.69
CA LEU A 357 -3.09 -8.14 -7.95
C LEU A 357 -2.23 -9.26 -8.55
N ARG A 358 -1.40 -8.97 -9.56
CA ARG A 358 -0.48 -9.99 -10.14
C ARG A 358 0.52 -10.50 -9.12
N MET A 359 1.10 -9.62 -8.31
CA MET A 359 2.03 -10.02 -7.26
C MET A 359 1.35 -10.85 -6.17
N LEU A 360 0.13 -10.50 -5.76
CA LEU A 360 -0.67 -11.30 -4.83
C LEU A 360 -1.00 -12.68 -5.39
N MET A 361 -1.22 -12.81 -6.70
CA MET A 361 -1.38 -14.11 -7.37
C MET A 361 -0.08 -14.92 -7.31
N HIS A 362 1.07 -14.31 -7.61
CA HIS A 362 2.38 -14.97 -7.50
C HIS A 362 2.76 -15.38 -6.07
N LEU A 363 2.29 -14.63 -5.08
CA LEU A 363 2.45 -14.93 -3.65
C LEU A 363 1.44 -15.97 -3.14
N GLY A 364 0.59 -16.52 -4.01
CA GLY A 364 -0.43 -17.50 -3.64
C GLY A 364 -1.62 -16.94 -2.87
N VAL A 365 -1.72 -15.61 -2.75
CA VAL A 365 -2.82 -14.95 -2.04
C VAL A 365 -4.10 -14.98 -2.87
N LEU A 366 -3.97 -14.84 -4.19
CA LEU A 366 -5.08 -14.82 -5.13
C LEU A 366 -5.00 -15.95 -6.15
N ARG A 367 -6.18 -16.38 -6.61
CA ARG A 367 -6.38 -17.08 -7.87
C ARG A 367 -6.84 -16.09 -8.91
N TRP A 368 -6.50 -16.35 -10.16
CA TRP A 368 -6.87 -15.51 -11.30
C TRP A 368 -7.46 -16.37 -12.40
N GLY A 369 -8.67 -16.04 -12.85
CA GLY A 369 -9.35 -16.78 -13.91
C GLY A 369 -10.00 -15.87 -14.93
N GLU A 370 -10.63 -16.50 -15.90
CA GLU A 370 -11.35 -15.84 -16.98
C GLU A 370 -12.71 -16.51 -17.16
N THR A 371 -13.78 -15.72 -17.16
CA THR A 371 -15.14 -16.21 -17.39
C THR A 371 -15.35 -16.62 -18.85
N GLU A 372 -16.45 -17.31 -19.16
CA GLU A 372 -16.83 -17.66 -20.54
C GLU A 372 -16.96 -16.43 -21.47
N LEU A 373 -17.22 -15.25 -20.90
CA LEU A 373 -17.35 -13.98 -21.62
C LEU A 373 -16.00 -13.22 -21.74
N GLY A 374 -14.89 -13.82 -21.33
CA GLY A 374 -13.57 -13.19 -21.37
C GLY A 374 -13.28 -12.20 -20.22
N LEU A 375 -14.19 -12.08 -19.25
CA LEU A 375 -13.97 -11.19 -18.10
C LEU A 375 -12.95 -11.79 -17.14
N GLN A 376 -11.95 -10.98 -16.77
CA GLN A 376 -10.94 -11.35 -15.78
C GLN A 376 -11.53 -11.31 -14.37
N VAL A 377 -11.35 -12.38 -13.62
CA VAL A 377 -11.89 -12.56 -12.26
C VAL A 377 -10.82 -13.04 -11.30
N VAL A 378 -10.92 -12.62 -10.04
CA VAL A 378 -10.00 -13.03 -8.97
C VAL A 378 -10.75 -13.55 -7.76
N LYS A 379 -10.09 -14.44 -7.01
CA LYS A 379 -10.60 -14.97 -5.73
C LYS A 379 -9.45 -15.21 -4.76
N ALA A 380 -9.57 -14.72 -3.54
CA ALA A 380 -8.60 -14.97 -2.49
C ALA A 380 -8.58 -16.45 -2.09
N THR A 381 -7.38 -17.02 -1.96
CA THR A 381 -7.21 -18.38 -1.47
C THR A 381 -7.45 -18.42 0.05
N PRO A 382 -7.88 -19.56 0.62
CA PRO A 382 -7.98 -19.70 2.08
C PRO A 382 -6.65 -19.40 2.80
N GLN A 383 -5.54 -19.89 2.24
CA GLN A 383 -4.18 -19.66 2.74
C GLN A 383 -3.78 -18.19 2.62
N GLY A 384 -4.11 -17.55 1.49
CA GLY A 384 -3.90 -16.12 1.24
C GLY A 384 -4.59 -15.24 2.26
N ARG A 385 -5.87 -15.52 2.55
CA ARG A 385 -6.60 -14.78 3.59
C ARG A 385 -5.95 -14.93 4.97
N ALA A 386 -5.55 -16.14 5.34
CA ALA A 386 -4.84 -16.40 6.59
C ALA A 386 -3.48 -15.67 6.65
N LEU A 387 -2.75 -15.65 5.53
CA LEU A 387 -1.47 -14.96 5.40
C LEU A 387 -1.63 -13.45 5.60
N VAL A 388 -2.61 -12.83 4.94
CA VAL A 388 -2.94 -11.41 5.03
C VAL A 388 -3.41 -11.04 6.44
N SER A 389 -4.26 -11.84 7.08
CA SER A 389 -4.73 -11.55 8.45
C SER A 389 -3.64 -11.78 9.52
N GLY A 390 -2.75 -12.74 9.31
CA GLY A 390 -1.75 -13.16 10.30
C GLY A 390 -0.44 -12.37 10.29
N HIS A 391 -0.17 -11.60 9.24
CA HIS A 391 1.12 -10.92 9.04
C HIS A 391 0.94 -9.42 8.79
N PRO A 392 0.53 -8.65 9.82
CA PRO A 392 0.50 -7.19 9.74
C PRO A 392 1.93 -6.66 9.55
N LEU A 393 2.09 -5.66 8.68
CA LEU A 393 3.35 -4.94 8.51
C LEU A 393 3.30 -3.64 9.33
N ALA A 394 4.23 -3.45 10.27
CA ALA A 394 4.24 -2.24 11.09
C ALA A 394 4.68 -1.02 10.26
N PHE A 395 4.27 0.19 10.67
CA PHE A 395 4.64 1.42 9.97
C PHE A 395 6.16 1.68 9.90
N GLU A 396 6.93 1.24 10.91
CA GLU A 396 8.39 1.38 10.94
C GLU A 396 9.13 0.30 10.15
N ASP A 397 8.46 -0.81 9.79
CA ASP A 397 9.08 -1.88 9.04
C ASP A 397 9.43 -1.37 7.64
N THR A 398 10.74 -1.23 7.40
CA THR A 398 11.35 -0.76 6.16
C THR A 398 12.39 -1.76 5.69
N LEU A 399 12.55 -1.87 4.38
CA LEU A 399 13.67 -2.59 3.79
C LEU A 399 14.80 -1.57 3.60
N LYS A 400 15.98 -1.84 4.18
CA LYS A 400 17.19 -1.07 3.89
C LYS A 400 17.69 -1.51 2.52
N LEU A 401 17.27 -0.78 1.50
CA LEU A 401 17.85 -0.93 0.16
C LEU A 401 19.25 -0.32 0.16
N GLU A 402 20.20 -0.94 -0.53
CA GLU A 402 21.50 -0.32 -0.79
C GLU A 402 21.28 0.99 -1.58
N GLU A 403 22.08 2.02 -1.31
CA GLU A 403 21.82 3.44 -1.65
C GLU A 403 21.58 3.75 -3.14
N ASP A 404 21.75 2.78 -4.04
CA ASP A 404 21.59 2.94 -5.48
C ASP A 404 20.29 2.36 -6.06
N ALA A 405 19.51 1.60 -5.30
CA ALA A 405 18.29 0.97 -5.83
C ALA A 405 17.09 1.94 -6.05
N ASN A 406 17.13 3.16 -5.47
CA ASN A 406 15.99 4.09 -5.48
C ASN A 406 16.34 5.52 -5.91
N LYS A 407 17.55 5.78 -6.44
CA LYS A 407 17.86 7.08 -7.01
C LYS A 407 17.20 7.20 -8.39
N PRO A 408 16.37 8.23 -8.65
CA PRO A 408 16.03 8.58 -10.02
C PRO A 408 17.32 8.99 -10.71
N TRP A 409 17.76 8.21 -11.70
CA TRP A 409 18.86 8.61 -12.56
C TRP A 409 18.37 9.74 -13.46
N ASN A 410 18.86 10.95 -13.20
CA ASN A 410 19.00 11.99 -14.21
C ASN A 410 20.16 11.56 -15.12
N ARG A 411 19.85 10.95 -16.26
CA ARG A 411 20.74 10.94 -17.42
C ARG A 411 19.92 11.08 -18.68
#